data_AF-F2URF8-F1
#
_entry.id   AF-F2URF8-F1
#
_cell.length_a   1.000
_cell.length_b   1.000
_cell.length_c   1.000
_cell.angle_alpha   90.00
_cell.angle_beta   90.00
_cell.angle_gamma   90.00
#
_symmetry.space_group_name_H-M   'P 1'
#
loop_
_entity.id
_entity.type
_entity.pdbx_description
1 polymer ?
#
loop_
_entity_poly.entity_id
_entity_poly.type
_entity_poly.pdbx_seq_one_letter_code
_entity_poly.pdbx_strand_id
1 'polypeptide(L)'
;MGTGANVDVIVPHTINSYSDGGDAEAASRTSSSGARAKFGDLFVSPASQLQQFLEDPEGFISGLQTKIEQHERIGALERGVDTLKAIKDLAAQVLVFVVVVEVSLAWRDFHAFFRDVILDLIATFPADAKTKSGEPFWSDHKIFPEALEFDPQNPLHKEFLIAAANLYACVCKVHPTKYPSKENKLHIKR
;
A
#
# COMPACT_ATOMS: atom_id res chain seq x y z
N MET A 1 20.42 -12.85 8.29
CA MET A 1 20.77 -13.76 9.40
C MET A 1 21.42 -12.93 10.50
N GLY A 2 21.09 -13.19 11.78
CA GLY A 2 21.78 -12.57 12.92
C GLY A 2 23.18 -13.18 13.11
N THR A 3 23.49 -13.71 14.28
CA THR A 3 24.78 -14.38 14.58
C THR A 3 24.95 -15.77 13.97
N GLY A 4 24.07 -16.18 13.06
CA GLY A 4 24.15 -17.48 12.38
C GLY A 4 25.11 -17.42 11.20
N ALA A 5 26.06 -18.36 11.14
CA ALA A 5 26.92 -18.60 9.99
C ALA A 5 26.52 -19.91 9.31
N ASN A 6 26.49 -19.92 7.98
CA ASN A 6 26.38 -21.13 7.18
C ASN A 6 27.69 -21.32 6.41
N VAL A 7 28.18 -22.55 6.32
CA VAL A 7 29.34 -22.93 5.51
C VAL A 7 28.91 -24.08 4.63
N ASP A 8 28.98 -23.87 3.32
CA ASP A 8 28.69 -24.89 2.33
C ASP A 8 29.99 -25.24 1.59
N VAL A 9 30.34 -26.52 1.56
CA VAL A 9 31.55 -27.01 0.90
C VAL A 9 31.14 -27.56 -0.45
N ILE A 10 31.79 -27.12 -1.53
CA ILE A 10 31.50 -27.57 -2.90
C ILE A 10 32.70 -28.36 -3.43
N VAL A 11 32.48 -29.61 -3.82
CA VAL A 11 33.49 -30.52 -4.39
C VAL A 11 33.11 -30.83 -5.84
N PRO A 12 33.95 -30.47 -6.82
CA PRO A 12 33.67 -30.70 -8.23
C PRO A 12 33.32 -32.17 -8.53
N HIS A 13 32.31 -32.37 -9.38
CA HIS A 13 31.83 -33.68 -9.86
C HIS A 13 31.25 -34.62 -8.79
N THR A 14 31.06 -34.14 -7.56
CA THR A 14 30.61 -34.99 -6.44
C THR A 14 29.38 -34.44 -5.73
N ILE A 15 29.25 -33.12 -5.61
CA ILE A 15 28.11 -32.46 -4.96
C ILE A 15 27.60 -31.28 -5.78
N ASN A 16 26.31 -30.98 -5.63
CA ASN A 16 25.63 -29.95 -6.39
C ASN A 16 26.12 -28.54 -6.01
N SER A 17 25.91 -27.59 -6.92
CA SER A 17 26.26 -26.18 -6.70
C SER A 17 25.38 -25.57 -5.60
N TYR A 18 25.89 -24.50 -4.97
CA TYR A 18 25.12 -23.68 -4.02
C TYR A 18 23.76 -23.22 -4.57
N SER A 19 23.68 -22.97 -5.88
CA SER A 19 22.45 -22.58 -6.59
C SER A 19 21.41 -23.71 -6.74
N ASP A 20 21.73 -24.93 -6.32
CA ASP A 20 20.83 -26.08 -6.29
C ASP A 20 20.26 -26.33 -4.88
N GLY A 21 20.75 -25.60 -3.88
CA GLY A 21 20.18 -25.57 -2.53
C GLY A 21 18.83 -24.85 -2.56
N GLY A 22 17.78 -25.50 -2.06
CA GLY A 22 16.44 -24.93 -1.99
C GLY A 22 16.45 -23.62 -1.19
N ASP A 23 16.05 -22.53 -1.84
CA ASP A 23 15.83 -21.24 -1.19
C ASP A 23 14.88 -21.44 0.00
N ALA A 24 15.35 -21.09 1.20
CA ALA A 24 14.46 -20.97 2.34
C ALA A 24 13.45 -19.87 2.02
N GLU A 25 12.19 -20.23 1.76
CA GLU A 25 11.12 -19.27 1.57
C GLU A 25 11.11 -18.30 2.74
N ALA A 26 11.35 -17.02 2.44
CA ALA A 26 11.30 -15.97 3.44
C ALA A 26 9.89 -15.96 4.02
N ALA A 27 9.74 -16.41 5.27
CA ALA A 27 8.47 -16.40 5.98
C ALA A 27 7.92 -14.96 6.01
N SER A 28 6.88 -14.74 5.21
CA SER A 28 6.26 -13.43 5.04
C SER A 28 5.48 -13.11 6.32
N ARG A 29 6.06 -12.27 7.18
CA ARG A 29 5.42 -11.82 8.42
C ARG A 29 4.11 -11.10 8.09
N THR A 30 3.01 -11.71 8.53
CA THR A 30 1.63 -11.58 8.02
C THR A 30 0.95 -10.22 8.23
N SER A 31 1.51 -9.30 9.03
CA SER A 31 0.96 -7.94 9.22
C SER A 31 1.76 -6.86 8.48
N SER A 32 3.08 -6.95 8.48
CA SER A 32 3.96 -5.98 7.81
C SER A 32 3.95 -6.10 6.28
N SER A 33 3.73 -7.31 5.75
CA SER A 33 3.68 -7.54 4.30
C SER A 33 2.47 -6.84 3.65
N GLY A 34 1.30 -6.88 4.31
CA GLY A 34 0.10 -6.18 3.85
C GLY A 34 0.25 -4.66 3.83
N ALA A 35 0.81 -4.08 4.90
CA ALA A 35 1.08 -2.64 4.97
C ALA A 35 2.08 -2.18 3.89
N ARG A 36 3.12 -2.99 3.60
CA ARG A 36 4.09 -2.71 2.55
C ARG A 36 3.48 -2.74 1.15
N ALA A 37 2.58 -3.69 0.89
CA ALA A 37 1.85 -3.74 -0.38
C ALA A 37 0.99 -2.48 -0.55
N LYS A 38 0.22 -2.10 0.48
CA LYS A 38 -0.59 -0.86 0.47
C LYS A 38 0.25 0.38 0.23
N PHE A 39 1.44 0.47 0.82
CA PHE A 39 2.36 1.57 0.54
C PHE A 39 2.75 1.65 -0.94
N GLY A 40 3.08 0.52 -1.55
CA GLY A 40 3.40 0.44 -2.98
C GLY A 40 2.23 0.90 -3.86
N ASP A 41 1.03 0.43 -3.54
CA ASP A 41 -0.19 0.72 -4.29
C ASP A 41 -0.61 2.19 -4.20
N LEU A 42 -0.42 2.83 -3.05
CA LEU A 42 -0.89 4.20 -2.82
C LEU A 42 0.11 5.27 -3.26
N PHE A 43 1.40 5.05 -3.04
CA PHE A 43 2.40 6.11 -3.18
C PHE A 43 3.39 5.87 -4.32
N VAL A 44 3.71 4.61 -4.63
CA VAL A 44 4.75 4.29 -5.63
C VAL A 44 4.15 4.10 -7.02
N SER A 45 3.13 3.27 -7.12
CA SER A 45 2.49 2.95 -8.41
C SER A 45 1.83 4.17 -9.06
N PRO A 46 1.01 4.99 -8.36
CA PRO A 46 0.36 6.15 -8.97
C PRO A 46 1.36 7.24 -9.35
N ALA A 47 2.41 7.45 -8.55
CA ALA A 47 3.46 8.41 -8.86
C ALA A 47 4.25 8.01 -10.11
N SER A 48 4.58 6.72 -10.23
CA SER A 48 5.25 6.18 -11.42
C SER A 48 4.37 6.27 -12.67
N GLN A 49 3.08 6.01 -12.54
CA GLN A 49 2.13 6.12 -13.66
C GLN A 49 1.93 7.57 -14.10
N LEU A 50 1.85 8.51 -13.15
CA LEU A 50 1.77 9.94 -13.46
C LEU A 50 3.04 10.41 -14.17
N GLN A 51 4.22 9.98 -13.71
CA GLN A 51 5.47 10.30 -14.39
C GLN A 51 5.50 9.74 -15.81
N GLN A 52 5.11 8.47 -16.00
CA GLN A 52 5.04 7.86 -17.33
C GLN A 52 4.06 8.59 -18.25
N PHE A 53 2.89 9.00 -17.72
CA PHE A 53 1.90 9.78 -18.46
C PHE A 53 2.43 11.17 -18.85
N LEU A 54 3.18 11.83 -17.97
CA LEU A 54 3.78 13.13 -18.25
C LEU A 54 4.92 13.05 -19.28
N GLU A 55 5.64 11.92 -19.34
CA GLU A 55 6.73 11.67 -20.29
C GLU A 55 6.20 11.29 -21.68
N ASP A 56 5.21 10.39 -21.78
CA ASP A 56 4.60 9.97 -23.03
C ASP A 56 3.09 9.66 -22.86
N PRO A 57 2.22 10.67 -23.05
CA PRO A 57 0.78 10.52 -22.90
C PRO A 57 0.16 9.52 -23.89
N GLU A 58 0.61 9.50 -25.15
CA GLU A 58 0.01 8.65 -26.20
C GLU A 58 0.43 7.18 -26.05
N GLY A 59 1.71 6.93 -25.71
CA GLY A 59 2.18 5.59 -25.40
C GLY A 59 1.55 5.00 -24.14
N PHE A 60 1.32 5.84 -23.10
CA PHE A 60 0.61 5.41 -21.90
C PHE A 60 -0.84 5.02 -22.17
N ILE A 61 -1.58 5.83 -22.94
CA ILE A 61 -2.98 5.54 -23.31
C ILE A 61 -3.05 4.28 -24.17
N SER A 62 -2.16 4.12 -25.15
CA SER A 62 -2.10 2.94 -26.00
C SER A 62 -1.77 1.68 -25.19
N GLY A 63 -0.82 1.77 -24.25
CA GLY A 63 -0.48 0.67 -23.35
C GLY A 63 -1.62 0.29 -22.39
N LEU A 64 -2.38 1.28 -21.91
CA LEU A 64 -3.60 1.02 -21.15
C LEU A 64 -4.67 0.32 -22.01
N GLN A 65 -4.88 0.78 -23.24
CA GLN A 65 -5.81 0.15 -24.18
C GLN A 65 -5.43 -1.30 -24.48
N THR A 66 -4.15 -1.60 -24.71
CA THR A 66 -3.68 -2.98 -24.91
C THR A 66 -3.91 -3.85 -23.66
N LYS A 67 -3.68 -3.33 -22.45
CA LYS A 67 -3.97 -4.06 -21.20
C LYS A 67 -5.46 -4.32 -20.99
N ILE A 68 -6.31 -3.38 -21.43
CA ILE A 68 -7.78 -3.52 -21.41
C ILE A 68 -8.22 -4.63 -22.39
N GLU A 69 -7.67 -4.64 -23.60
CA GLU A 69 -7.98 -5.64 -24.63
C GLU A 69 -7.54 -7.05 -24.23
N GLN A 70 -6.43 -7.16 -23.51
CA GLN A 70 -5.89 -8.43 -23.00
C GLN A 70 -6.70 -9.04 -21.83
N HIS A 71 -7.85 -8.48 -21.45
CA HIS A 71 -8.75 -9.02 -20.41
C HIS A 71 -8.09 -9.25 -19.04
N GLU A 72 -6.98 -8.55 -18.73
CA GLU A 72 -6.46 -8.48 -17.36
C GLU A 72 -7.33 -7.55 -16.50
N ARG A 73 -8.51 -8.09 -16.15
CA ARG A 73 -9.42 -7.74 -15.07
C ARG A 73 -9.83 -6.26 -14.96
N ILE A 74 -11.15 -6.09 -15.05
CA ILE A 74 -11.98 -4.93 -14.66
C ILE A 74 -11.45 -4.16 -13.42
N GLY A 75 -10.82 -4.85 -12.44
CA GLY A 75 -10.21 -4.17 -11.29
C GLY A 75 -8.99 -3.28 -11.60
N ALA A 76 -8.20 -3.56 -12.66
CA ALA A 76 -7.14 -2.65 -13.11
C ALA A 76 -7.72 -1.40 -13.76
N LEU A 77 -8.87 -1.54 -14.43
CA LEU A 77 -9.61 -0.44 -15.03
C LEU A 77 -10.27 0.44 -13.98
N GLU A 78 -10.93 -0.14 -12.97
CA GLU A 78 -11.47 0.61 -11.82
C GLU A 78 -10.35 1.38 -11.11
N ARG A 79 -9.22 0.71 -10.80
CA ARG A 79 -8.06 1.39 -10.21
C ARG A 79 -7.49 2.48 -11.10
N GLY A 80 -7.40 2.26 -12.41
CA GLY A 80 -6.89 3.25 -13.37
C GLY A 80 -7.82 4.46 -13.49
N VAL A 81 -9.13 4.23 -13.53
CA VAL A 81 -10.16 5.29 -13.54
C VAL A 81 -10.18 6.03 -12.21
N ASP A 82 -10.11 5.34 -11.08
CA ASP A 82 -9.99 5.95 -9.76
C ASP A 82 -8.69 6.75 -9.61
N THR A 83 -7.59 6.27 -10.20
CA THR A 83 -6.31 6.98 -10.21
C THR A 83 -6.38 8.22 -11.10
N LEU A 84 -6.96 8.12 -12.30
CA LEU A 84 -7.17 9.27 -13.19
C LEU A 84 -8.15 10.29 -12.61
N LYS A 85 -9.18 9.82 -11.91
CA LYS A 85 -10.13 10.67 -11.18
C LYS A 85 -9.45 11.32 -9.99
N ALA A 86 -8.62 10.60 -9.25
CA ALA A 86 -7.79 11.16 -8.18
C ALA A 86 -6.78 12.18 -8.72
N ILE A 87 -6.14 11.94 -9.87
CA ILE A 87 -5.24 12.89 -10.54
C ILE A 87 -6.02 14.12 -11.01
N LYS A 88 -7.21 13.94 -11.58
CA LYS A 88 -8.08 15.03 -12.01
C LYS A 88 -8.59 15.85 -10.83
N ASP A 89 -9.01 15.20 -9.75
CA ASP A 89 -9.47 15.85 -8.52
C ASP A 89 -8.30 16.57 -7.84
N LEU A 90 -7.11 15.96 -7.81
CA LEU A 90 -5.87 16.58 -7.36
C LEU A 90 -5.53 17.80 -8.21
N ALA A 91 -5.58 17.69 -9.55
CA ALA A 91 -5.34 18.80 -10.46
C ALA A 91 -6.40 19.91 -10.38
N ALA A 92 -7.65 19.57 -10.08
CA ALA A 92 -8.72 20.53 -9.84
C ALA A 92 -8.58 21.25 -8.49
N GLN A 93 -8.02 20.58 -7.48
CA GLN A 93 -7.74 21.12 -6.15
C GLN A 93 -6.40 21.86 -6.05
N VAL A 94 -5.55 21.80 -7.08
CA VAL A 94 -4.31 22.61 -7.19
C VAL A 94 -4.61 24.12 -7.20
N LEU A 95 -5.87 24.53 -7.39
CA LEU A 95 -6.32 25.88 -7.06
C LEU A 95 -6.99 25.85 -5.67
N VAL A 96 -6.25 26.33 -4.66
CA VAL A 96 -6.65 26.60 -3.25
C VAL A 96 -6.13 25.56 -2.23
N PHE A 97 -5.05 25.98 -1.55
CA PHE A 97 -4.47 25.46 -0.31
C PHE A 97 -3.98 24.00 -0.33
N VAL A 98 -2.72 23.84 -0.74
CA VAL A 98 -2.01 22.57 -0.91
C VAL A 98 -2.20 21.62 0.29
N VAL A 99 -2.01 22.09 1.52
CA VAL A 99 -2.09 21.30 2.78
C VAL A 99 -3.44 20.62 3.03
N VAL A 100 -4.54 21.16 2.47
CA VAL A 100 -5.89 20.59 2.69
C VAL A 100 -6.06 19.31 1.89
N VAL A 101 -5.37 19.18 0.76
CA VAL A 101 -5.52 18.06 -0.17
C VAL A 101 -4.89 16.79 0.41
N GLU A 102 -3.66 16.86 0.95
CA GLU A 102 -3.00 15.65 1.46
C GLU A 102 -3.68 15.08 2.71
N VAL A 103 -4.14 15.96 3.60
CA VAL A 103 -4.88 15.54 4.80
C VAL A 103 -6.23 14.93 4.41
N SER A 104 -6.91 15.49 3.40
CA SER A 104 -8.17 14.93 2.90
C SER A 104 -7.98 13.57 2.25
N LEU A 105 -6.89 13.36 1.49
CA LEU A 105 -6.55 12.06 0.90
C LEU A 105 -6.21 11.03 1.98
N ALA A 106 -5.39 11.39 2.96
CA ALA A 106 -5.06 10.52 4.09
C ALA A 106 -6.31 10.14 4.90
N TRP A 107 -7.23 11.09 5.09
CA TRP A 107 -8.51 10.86 5.77
C TRP A 107 -9.40 9.87 5.00
N ARG A 108 -9.58 10.10 3.69
CA ARG A 108 -10.34 9.20 2.82
C ARG A 108 -9.78 7.78 2.89
N ASP A 109 -8.47 7.63 2.81
CA ASP A 109 -7.82 6.33 2.77
C ASP A 109 -7.88 5.60 4.13
N PHE A 110 -7.87 6.33 5.25
CA PHE A 110 -8.16 5.75 6.57
C PHE A 110 -9.53 5.07 6.58
N HIS A 111 -10.58 5.77 6.12
CA HIS A 111 -11.92 5.21 6.07
C HIS A 111 -12.02 4.05 5.07
N ALA A 112 -11.42 4.18 3.88
CA ALA A 112 -11.43 3.11 2.90
C ALA A 112 -10.86 1.80 3.47
N PHE A 113 -9.73 1.85 4.19
CA PHE A 113 -9.06 0.64 4.68
C PHE A 113 -9.63 0.08 5.97
N PHE A 114 -9.98 0.94 6.92
CA PHE A 114 -10.34 0.50 8.26
C PHE A 114 -11.85 0.50 8.51
N ARG A 115 -12.64 1.08 7.61
CA ARG A 115 -14.10 1.13 7.72
C ARG A 115 -14.77 0.49 6.52
N ASP A 116 -14.61 1.06 5.33
CA ASP A 116 -15.48 0.73 4.19
C ASP A 116 -15.25 -0.71 3.70
N VAL A 117 -13.99 -1.14 3.55
CA VAL A 117 -13.65 -2.54 3.21
C VAL A 117 -14.20 -3.53 4.25
N ILE A 118 -14.22 -3.14 5.53
CA ILE A 118 -14.75 -3.99 6.60
C ILE A 118 -16.28 -4.04 6.55
N LEU A 119 -16.93 -2.90 6.31
CA LEU A 119 -18.38 -2.83 6.16
C LEU A 119 -18.86 -3.66 4.95
N ASP A 120 -18.15 -3.59 3.82
CA ASP A 120 -18.44 -4.41 2.64
C ASP A 120 -18.28 -5.91 2.95
N LEU A 121 -17.25 -6.27 3.71
CA LEU A 121 -17.03 -7.65 4.15
C LEU A 121 -18.14 -8.15 5.07
N ILE A 122 -18.58 -7.33 6.02
CA ILE A 122 -19.69 -7.63 6.93
C ILE A 122 -21.01 -7.76 6.17
N ALA A 123 -21.26 -6.88 5.19
CA ALA A 123 -22.46 -6.94 4.35
C ALA A 123 -22.48 -8.22 3.49
N THR A 124 -21.32 -8.68 3.05
CA THR A 124 -21.19 -9.92 2.26
C THR A 124 -21.29 -11.17 3.13
N PHE A 125 -20.70 -11.14 4.33
CA PHE A 125 -20.69 -12.25 5.29
C PHE A 125 -21.14 -11.75 6.66
N PRO A 126 -22.45 -11.77 6.96
CA PRO A 126 -22.95 -11.35 8.26
C PRO A 126 -22.42 -12.24 9.39
N ALA A 127 -22.55 -11.80 10.64
CA ALA A 127 -21.98 -12.48 11.80
C ALA A 127 -22.47 -13.93 11.97
N ASP A 128 -23.68 -14.23 11.49
CA ASP A 128 -24.31 -15.55 11.50
C ASP A 128 -24.09 -16.35 10.19
N ALA A 129 -23.24 -15.85 9.28
CA ALA A 129 -22.93 -16.51 8.03
C ALA A 129 -22.46 -17.96 8.26
N LYS A 130 -22.95 -18.88 7.43
CA LYS A 130 -22.58 -20.30 7.45
C LYS A 130 -21.90 -20.70 6.15
N THR A 131 -20.97 -21.64 6.24
CA THR A 131 -20.34 -22.27 5.09
C THR A 131 -21.33 -23.21 4.39
N LYS A 132 -20.99 -23.67 3.18
CA LYS A 132 -21.80 -24.64 2.41
C LYS A 132 -22.07 -25.95 3.19
N SER A 133 -21.18 -26.28 4.13
CA SER A 133 -21.29 -27.46 5.00
C SER A 133 -22.17 -27.22 6.24
N GLY A 134 -22.67 -25.99 6.45
CA GLY A 134 -23.53 -25.62 7.58
C GLY A 134 -22.79 -25.13 8.82
N GLU A 135 -21.45 -25.17 8.83
CA GLU A 135 -20.63 -24.68 9.94
C GLU A 135 -20.53 -23.14 9.94
N PRO A 136 -20.33 -22.48 11.09
CA PRO A 136 -20.12 -21.04 11.17
C PRO A 136 -18.96 -20.58 10.26
N PHE A 137 -19.19 -19.54 9.47
CA PHE A 137 -18.16 -18.94 8.62
C PHE A 137 -17.06 -18.29 9.45
N TRP A 138 -17.47 -17.61 10.53
CA TRP A 138 -16.58 -17.02 11.54
C TRP A 138 -16.27 -18.06 12.63
N SER A 139 -15.00 -18.20 12.97
CA SER A 139 -14.47 -19.19 13.92
C SER A 139 -13.23 -18.64 14.62
N ASP A 140 -12.60 -19.40 15.51
CA ASP A 140 -11.40 -18.95 16.23
C ASP A 140 -10.25 -18.52 15.29
N HIS A 141 -10.17 -19.11 14.10
CA HIS A 141 -9.19 -18.75 13.07
C HIS A 141 -9.68 -17.65 12.11
N LYS A 142 -10.98 -17.31 12.13
CA LYS A 142 -11.64 -16.28 11.32
C LYS A 142 -12.51 -15.41 12.20
N ILE A 143 -11.89 -14.39 12.78
CA ILE A 143 -12.55 -13.49 13.72
C ILE A 143 -13.44 -12.52 12.94
N PHE A 144 -14.67 -12.34 13.40
CA PHE A 144 -15.58 -11.34 12.86
C PHE A 144 -14.99 -9.94 13.04
N PRO A 145 -14.82 -9.15 11.97
CA PRO A 145 -14.14 -7.86 12.05
C PRO A 145 -15.07 -6.77 12.60
N GLU A 146 -14.48 -5.72 13.15
CA GLU A 146 -15.18 -4.51 13.58
C GLU A 146 -14.69 -3.32 12.74
N ALA A 147 -15.63 -2.55 12.20
CA ALA A 147 -15.30 -1.36 11.42
C ALA A 147 -14.81 -0.25 12.35
N LEU A 148 -13.68 0.34 12.02
CA LEU A 148 -13.04 1.35 12.84
C LEU A 148 -13.64 2.74 12.59
N GLU A 149 -14.09 3.39 13.66
CA GLU A 149 -14.44 4.81 13.62
C GLU A 149 -13.22 5.66 13.92
N PHE A 150 -13.08 6.78 13.20
CA PHE A 150 -11.97 7.69 13.44
C PHE A 150 -12.17 8.42 14.77
N ASP A 151 -11.13 8.37 15.59
CA ASP A 151 -11.05 9.07 16.87
C ASP A 151 -9.79 9.96 16.90
N PRO A 152 -9.92 11.30 17.00
CA PRO A 152 -8.78 12.21 17.10
C PRO A 152 -8.04 12.11 18.43
N GLN A 153 -8.60 11.48 19.46
CA GLN A 153 -7.90 11.26 20.73
C GLN A 153 -6.96 10.06 20.64
N ASN A 154 -7.30 9.04 19.86
CA ASN A 154 -6.48 7.87 19.64
C ASN A 154 -5.14 8.21 18.95
N PRO A 155 -3.98 7.92 19.57
CA PRO A 155 -2.67 8.22 19.00
C PRO A 155 -2.40 7.49 17.68
N LEU A 156 -2.88 6.24 17.50
CA LEU A 156 -2.63 5.46 16.30
C LEU A 156 -3.33 6.03 15.08
N HIS A 157 -4.57 6.54 15.25
CA HIS A 157 -5.33 7.19 14.18
C HIS A 157 -4.63 8.47 13.72
N LYS A 158 -4.14 9.27 14.68
CA LYS A 158 -3.35 10.47 14.41
C LYS A 158 -2.04 10.15 13.70
N GLU A 159 -1.30 9.15 14.19
CA GLU A 159 -0.02 8.74 13.59
C GLU A 159 -0.20 8.28 12.15
N PHE A 160 -1.24 7.49 11.85
CA PHE A 160 -1.57 7.10 10.49
C PHE A 160 -1.84 8.33 9.62
N LEU A 161 -2.71 9.23 10.07
CA LEU A 161 -3.10 10.42 9.30
C LEU A 161 -1.90 11.32 8.99
N ILE A 162 -1.04 11.56 9.99
CA ILE A 162 0.17 12.37 9.84
C ILE A 162 1.15 11.69 8.87
N ALA A 163 1.39 10.38 9.03
CA ALA A 163 2.31 9.65 8.16
C ALA A 163 1.82 9.62 6.71
N ALA A 164 0.55 9.32 6.48
CA ALA A 164 -0.06 9.28 5.16
C ALA A 164 -0.06 10.66 4.49
N ALA A 165 -0.45 11.72 5.22
CA ALA A 165 -0.43 13.08 4.69
C ALA A 165 1.00 13.53 4.30
N ASN A 166 2.00 13.22 5.14
CA ASN A 166 3.40 13.51 4.82
C ASN A 166 3.88 12.74 3.58
N LEU A 167 3.44 11.50 3.40
CA LEU A 167 3.78 10.70 2.21
C LEU A 167 3.13 11.28 0.94
N TYR A 168 1.86 11.69 1.00
CA TYR A 168 1.23 12.42 -0.12
C TYR A 168 1.96 13.72 -0.44
N ALA A 169 2.38 14.48 0.57
CA ALA A 169 3.15 15.69 0.37
C ALA A 169 4.51 15.41 -0.28
N CYS A 170 5.15 14.28 0.06
CA CYS A 170 6.40 13.85 -0.58
C CYS A 170 6.19 13.46 -2.05
N VAL A 171 5.11 12.74 -2.36
CA VAL A 171 4.75 12.35 -3.73
C VAL A 171 4.46 13.58 -4.58
N CYS A 172 3.71 14.54 -4.05
CA CYS A 172 3.35 15.78 -4.73
C CYS A 172 4.47 16.83 -4.74
N LYS A 173 5.65 16.52 -4.17
CA LYS A 173 6.81 17.44 -4.04
C LYS A 173 6.50 18.74 -3.28
N VAL A 174 5.48 18.71 -2.43
CA VAL A 174 5.06 19.82 -1.57
C VAL A 174 5.87 19.86 -0.28
N HIS A 175 6.26 18.69 0.22
CA HIS A 175 7.03 18.59 1.45
C HIS A 175 8.41 19.28 1.27
N PRO A 176 8.87 20.10 2.23
CA PRO A 176 10.20 20.68 2.17
C PRO A 176 11.24 19.57 1.99
N THR A 177 12.17 19.77 1.04
CA THR A 177 13.28 18.86 0.79
C THR A 177 13.99 18.57 2.11
N LYS A 178 14.18 17.28 2.42
CA LYS A 178 14.91 16.85 3.61
C LYS A 178 16.22 17.65 3.69
N TYR A 179 16.37 18.47 4.73
CA TYR A 179 17.59 19.23 4.94
C TYR A 179 18.79 18.29 4.88
N PRO A 180 19.90 18.70 4.22
CA PRO A 180 21.09 17.86 4.14
C PRO A 180 21.48 17.41 5.54
N SER A 181 21.88 16.14 5.67
CA SER A 181 22.13 15.44 6.94
C SER A 181 23.07 16.16 7.91
N LYS A 182 23.84 17.15 7.43
CA LYS A 182 24.71 18.03 8.22
C LYS A 182 23.96 18.95 9.21
N GLU A 183 22.67 19.21 8.98
CA GLU A 183 21.84 20.11 9.80
C GLU A 183 20.95 19.38 10.82
N ASN A 184 20.97 18.05 10.84
CA ASN A 184 20.15 17.23 11.73
C ASN A 184 20.75 17.14 13.16
N LYS A 185 21.07 18.30 13.75
CA LYS A 185 21.70 18.42 15.09
C LYS A 185 20.69 18.45 16.26
N LEU A 186 19.39 18.29 15.98
CA LEU A 186 18.32 18.43 16.97
C LEU A 186 18.17 17.24 17.95
N HIS A 187 19.00 16.19 17.85
CA HIS A 187 18.94 15.03 18.75
C HIS A 187 20.22 14.75 19.56
N ILE A 188 21.17 15.71 19.67
CA ILE A 188 22.44 15.49 20.39
C ILE A 188 22.40 15.98 21.86
N LYS A 189 21.27 16.44 22.38
CA LYS A 189 21.15 16.77 23.81
C LYS A 189 20.02 15.97 24.46
N ARG A 190 20.35 14.76 24.89
CA ARG A 190 19.76 14.11 26.06
C ARG A 190 20.73 14.22 27.21
#